data_AF-V6JRF4-F1
#
_entry.id   AF-V6JRF4-F1
#
_cell.length_a   1.000
_cell.length_b   1.000
_cell.length_c   1.000
_cell.angle_alpha   90.00
_cell.angle_beta   90.00
_cell.angle_gamma   90.00
#
_symmetry.space_group_name_H-M   'P 1'
#
loop_
_entity.id
_entity.type
_entity.pdbx_description
1 polymer ?
#
loop_
_entity_poly.entity_id
_entity_poly.type
_entity_poly.pdbx_seq_one_letter_code
_entity_poly.pdbx_strand_id
1 'polypeptide(L)'
;MALTDAGRELARRAPEVLAAWDDAPRTTKATGRRGARVLRVGFVASAADEATREIVAEFARRRPGWRAELGQAAWSNPSTGLADGDVDAALLRLPFPGRAALRVEVLFSEARRVALPSGHPLAGRAEIAFRELWDEPFVAAPEETGAWRDHWLATG
;
A
#
# COMPACT_ATOMS: atom_id res chain seq x y z
N MET A 1 8.20 -31.09 -19.41
CA MET A 1 8.08 -30.29 -20.65
C MET A 1 9.28 -29.35 -20.73
N ALA A 2 9.86 -29.15 -21.92
CA ALA A 2 10.97 -28.22 -22.15
C ALA A 2 10.62 -27.24 -23.28
N LEU A 3 11.08 -25.99 -23.19
CA LEU A 3 10.87 -24.97 -24.22
C LEU A 3 11.63 -25.32 -25.51
N THR A 4 11.05 -24.98 -26.65
CA THR A 4 11.75 -24.95 -27.94
C THR A 4 12.70 -23.74 -28.02
N ASP A 5 13.56 -23.66 -29.03
CA ASP A 5 14.41 -22.49 -29.25
C ASP A 5 13.61 -21.21 -29.46
N ALA A 6 12.54 -21.27 -30.27
CA ALA A 6 11.60 -20.15 -30.43
C ALA A 6 10.92 -19.77 -29.11
N GLY A 7 10.56 -20.77 -28.29
CA GLY A 7 9.98 -20.54 -26.96
C GLY A 7 10.95 -19.86 -25.99
N ARG A 8 12.25 -20.21 -26.04
CA ARG A 8 13.29 -19.54 -25.25
C ARG A 8 13.46 -18.08 -25.66
N GLU A 9 13.49 -17.79 -26.96
CA GLU A 9 13.64 -16.41 -27.43
C GLU A 9 12.41 -15.55 -27.11
N LEU A 10 11.20 -16.10 -27.24
CA LEU A 10 9.99 -15.41 -26.79
C LEU A 10 10.01 -15.16 -25.28
N ALA A 11 10.34 -16.17 -24.48
CA ALA A 11 10.42 -16.04 -23.03
C ALA A 11 11.44 -14.98 -22.58
N ARG A 12 12.55 -14.82 -23.33
CA ARG A 12 13.55 -13.78 -23.07
C ARG A 12 13.01 -12.37 -23.32
N ARG A 13 12.15 -12.18 -24.34
CA ARG A 13 11.59 -10.87 -24.72
C ARG A 13 10.29 -10.51 -24.00
N ALA A 14 9.53 -11.51 -23.57
CA ALA A 14 8.22 -11.32 -22.98
C ALA A 14 8.20 -10.32 -21.80
N PRO A 15 9.17 -10.32 -20.85
CA PRO A 15 9.14 -9.39 -19.73
C PRO A 15 9.13 -7.91 -20.14
N GLU A 16 9.91 -7.52 -21.15
CA GLU A 16 9.95 -6.13 -21.63
C GLU A 16 8.65 -5.72 -22.30
N VAL A 17 8.07 -6.60 -23.12
CA VAL A 17 6.79 -6.36 -23.79
C VAL A 17 5.65 -6.24 -22.78
N LEU A 18 5.62 -7.14 -21.79
CA LEU A 18 4.62 -7.12 -20.72
C LEU A 18 4.77 -5.88 -19.84
N ALA A 19 6.01 -5.49 -19.48
CA ALA A 19 6.24 -4.27 -18.72
C ALA A 19 5.76 -3.02 -19.47
N ALA A 20 6.00 -2.94 -20.79
CA ALA A 20 5.50 -1.84 -21.61
C ALA A 20 3.96 -1.85 -21.72
N TRP A 21 3.35 -3.05 -21.83
CA TRP A 21 1.91 -3.21 -21.82
C TRP A 21 1.28 -2.73 -20.51
N ASP A 22 1.87 -3.09 -19.37
CA ASP A 22 1.41 -2.68 -18.04
C ASP A 22 1.64 -1.19 -17.77
N ASP A 23 2.66 -0.58 -18.39
CA ASP A 23 2.97 0.85 -18.28
C ASP A 23 2.05 1.75 -19.12
N ALA A 24 1.55 1.25 -20.26
CA ALA A 24 0.75 2.05 -21.19
C ALA A 24 -0.54 2.65 -20.56
N PRO A 25 -1.36 1.90 -19.79
CA PRO A 25 -2.52 2.49 -19.11
C PRO A 25 -2.12 3.58 -18.11
N ARG A 26 -1.03 3.37 -17.35
CA ARG A 26 -0.56 4.33 -16.35
C ARG A 26 -0.15 5.66 -16.97
N THR A 27 0.70 5.60 -17.99
CA THR A 27 1.19 6.79 -18.68
C THR A 27 0.09 7.53 -19.43
N THR A 28 -0.88 6.79 -19.98
CA THR A 28 -2.09 7.36 -20.60
C THR A 28 -2.94 8.12 -19.57
N LYS A 29 -3.25 7.51 -18.41
CA LYS A 29 -3.99 8.17 -17.31
C LYS A 29 -3.26 9.42 -16.83
N ALA A 30 -1.95 9.32 -16.59
CA ALA A 30 -1.12 10.43 -16.14
C ALA A 30 -1.14 11.60 -17.15
N THR A 31 -1.08 11.30 -18.45
CA THR A 31 -1.12 12.30 -19.52
C THR A 31 -2.49 13.00 -19.58
N GLY A 32 -3.59 12.24 -19.53
CA GLY A 32 -4.94 12.82 -19.51
C GLY A 32 -5.24 13.69 -18.29
N ARG A 33 -4.49 13.51 -17.20
CA ARG A 33 -4.59 14.32 -15.97
C ARG A 33 -3.69 15.56 -15.99
N ARG A 34 -2.81 15.72 -16.97
CA ARG A 34 -1.91 16.88 -17.03
C ARG A 34 -2.71 18.18 -17.07
N GLY A 35 -2.34 19.13 -16.22
CA GLY A 35 -3.04 20.41 -16.08
C GLY A 35 -4.21 20.40 -15.10
N ALA A 36 -4.68 19.23 -14.65
CA ALA A 36 -5.61 19.16 -13.53
C ALA A 36 -4.89 19.58 -12.24
N ARG A 37 -5.44 20.55 -11.50
CA ARG A 37 -4.95 20.94 -10.18
C ARG A 37 -5.52 20.01 -9.10
N VAL A 38 -5.36 18.71 -9.31
CA VAL A 38 -5.90 17.66 -8.44
C VAL A 38 -4.78 16.68 -8.12
N LEU A 39 -4.47 16.52 -6.83
CA LEU A 39 -3.58 15.49 -6.31
C LEU A 39 -4.43 14.33 -5.77
N ARG A 40 -4.32 13.16 -6.38
CA ARG A 40 -5.00 11.94 -5.91
C ARG A 40 -4.08 11.18 -4.99
N VAL A 41 -4.56 10.90 -3.78
CA VAL A 41 -3.79 10.23 -2.73
C VAL A 41 -4.52 8.95 -2.33
N GLY A 42 -3.88 7.81 -2.63
CA GLY A 42 -4.33 6.51 -2.18
C GLY A 42 -3.95 6.26 -0.73
N PHE A 43 -4.77 5.52 -0.01
CA PHE A 43 -4.42 5.03 1.32
C PHE A 43 -5.13 3.71 1.61
N VAL A 44 -4.59 2.91 2.52
CA VAL A 44 -5.21 1.67 3.01
C VAL A 44 -5.42 1.76 4.51
N ALA A 45 -6.60 1.36 4.99
CA ALA A 45 -6.98 1.46 6.40
C ALA A 45 -6.86 2.89 6.95
N SER A 46 -6.65 3.06 8.26
CA SER A 46 -6.25 4.33 8.89
C SER A 46 -4.76 4.64 8.65
N ALA A 47 -4.23 4.41 7.45
CA ALA A 47 -2.85 4.79 7.15
C ALA A 47 -2.67 6.30 7.39
N ALA A 48 -1.71 6.60 8.26
CA ALA A 48 -1.39 7.92 8.79
C ALA A 48 -2.52 8.63 9.56
N ASP A 49 -3.62 7.96 9.92
CA ASP A 49 -4.75 8.43 10.77
C ASP A 49 -4.86 9.96 10.95
N GLU A 50 -4.46 10.49 12.11
CA GLU A 50 -4.47 11.91 12.46
C GLU A 50 -3.53 12.75 11.57
N ALA A 51 -2.36 12.21 11.22
CA ALA A 51 -1.39 12.87 10.34
C ALA A 51 -1.92 13.06 8.91
N THR A 52 -2.80 12.21 8.39
CA THR A 52 -3.41 12.39 7.06
C THR A 52 -4.16 13.72 6.98
N ARG A 53 -4.86 14.10 8.06
CA ARG A 53 -5.58 15.38 8.11
C ARG A 53 -4.62 16.56 8.08
N GLU A 54 -3.56 16.51 8.87
CA GLU A 54 -2.52 17.56 8.92
C GLU A 54 -1.80 17.69 7.57
N ILE A 55 -1.43 16.57 6.95
CA ILE A 55 -0.77 16.53 5.64
C ILE A 55 -1.65 17.20 4.57
N VAL A 56 -2.95 16.88 4.53
CA VAL A 56 -3.87 17.47 3.54
C VAL A 56 -4.11 18.96 3.81
N ALA A 57 -4.26 19.35 5.07
CA ALA A 57 -4.41 20.75 5.44
C ALA A 57 -3.17 21.57 5.03
N GLU A 58 -1.98 21.05 5.32
CA GLU A 58 -0.72 21.70 4.97
C GLU A 58 -0.50 21.73 3.44
N PHE A 59 -0.90 20.68 2.73
CA PHE A 59 -0.89 20.67 1.26
C PHE A 59 -1.78 21.78 0.69
N ALA A 60 -3.02 21.91 1.17
CA ALA A 60 -3.95 22.93 0.72
C ALA A 60 -3.40 24.35 0.97
N ARG A 61 -2.76 24.56 2.13
CA ARG A 61 -2.10 25.83 2.47
C ARG A 61 -0.93 26.16 1.55
N ARG A 62 -0.07 25.17 1.25
CA ARG A 62 1.13 25.35 0.41
C ARG A 62 0.83 25.39 -1.08
N ARG A 63 -0.30 24.84 -1.52
CA ARG A 63 -0.70 24.73 -2.93
C ARG A 63 -2.10 25.33 -3.17
N PRO A 64 -2.25 26.67 -3.07
CA PRO A 64 -3.53 27.32 -3.38
C PRO A 64 -4.04 26.95 -4.79
N GLY A 65 -5.34 26.67 -4.90
CA GLY A 65 -5.98 26.26 -6.15
C GLY A 65 -5.77 24.79 -6.53
N TRP A 66 -5.07 24.00 -5.73
CA TRP A 66 -5.06 22.54 -5.83
C TRP A 66 -6.11 21.91 -4.91
N ARG A 67 -6.65 20.78 -5.34
CA ARG A 67 -7.52 19.92 -4.54
C ARG A 67 -6.82 18.59 -4.27
N ALA A 68 -6.89 18.10 -3.04
CA ALA A 68 -6.50 16.73 -2.72
C ALA A 68 -7.74 15.82 -2.76
N GLU A 69 -7.65 14.72 -3.50
CA GLU A 69 -8.66 13.65 -3.50
C GLU A 69 -8.09 12.45 -2.75
N LEU A 70 -8.67 12.12 -1.60
CA LEU A 70 -8.30 10.93 -0.85
C LEU A 70 -9.16 9.74 -1.31
N GLY A 71 -8.52 8.64 -1.67
CA GLY A 71 -9.19 7.40 -2.07
C GLY A 71 -8.74 6.23 -1.21
N GLN A 72 -9.68 5.62 -0.49
CA GLN A 72 -9.40 4.40 0.27
C GLN A 72 -9.35 3.21 -0.69
N ALA A 73 -8.22 2.51 -0.71
CA ALA A 73 -8.07 1.27 -1.43
C ALA A 73 -8.52 0.07 -0.58
N ALA A 74 -8.92 -0.99 -1.27
CA ALA A 74 -9.17 -2.28 -0.63
C ALA A 74 -7.85 -2.87 -0.10
N TRP A 75 -7.94 -3.68 0.98
CA TRP A 75 -6.80 -4.42 1.54
C TRP A 75 -6.12 -5.37 0.54
N SER A 76 -6.81 -5.74 -0.53
CA SER A 76 -6.28 -6.54 -1.65
C SER A 76 -5.36 -5.75 -2.59
N ASN A 77 -5.31 -4.41 -2.52
CA ASN A 77 -4.39 -3.58 -3.30
C ASN A 77 -3.39 -2.88 -2.37
N PRO A 78 -2.23 -3.52 -2.06
CA PRO A 78 -1.25 -2.96 -1.14
C PRO A 78 -0.49 -1.76 -1.72
N SER A 79 -0.57 -1.51 -3.04
CA SER A 79 -0.03 -0.29 -3.66
C SER A 79 -1.00 0.89 -3.57
N THR A 80 -2.25 0.64 -3.16
CA THR A 80 -3.33 1.62 -3.06
C THR A 80 -3.62 2.39 -4.36
N GLY A 81 -3.44 1.71 -5.50
CA GLY A 81 -3.66 2.26 -6.83
C GLY A 81 -2.44 2.97 -7.45
N LEU A 82 -1.29 3.02 -6.76
CA LEU A 82 -0.05 3.56 -7.35
C LEU A 82 0.44 2.69 -8.52
N ALA A 83 0.42 1.37 -8.34
CA ALA A 83 0.88 0.44 -9.36
C ALA A 83 0.01 0.44 -10.64
N ASP A 84 -1.23 0.93 -10.53
CA ASP A 84 -2.22 1.00 -11.61
C ASP A 84 -2.34 2.42 -12.21
N GLY A 85 -1.63 3.40 -11.63
CA GLY A 85 -1.70 4.82 -12.00
C GLY A 85 -3.04 5.47 -11.67
N ASP A 86 -3.80 4.89 -10.74
CA ASP A 86 -5.09 5.43 -10.30
C ASP A 86 -4.92 6.62 -9.37
N VAL A 87 -3.85 6.63 -8.58
CA VAL A 87 -3.46 7.73 -7.68
C VAL A 87 -2.08 8.27 -8.02
N ASP A 88 -1.79 9.49 -7.59
CA ASP A 88 -0.53 10.18 -7.87
C ASP A 88 0.50 10.00 -6.74
N ALA A 89 0.01 9.81 -5.51
CA ALA A 89 0.79 9.50 -4.32
C ALA A 89 0.00 8.54 -3.44
N ALA A 90 0.65 7.91 -2.46
CA ALA A 90 -0.07 7.15 -1.47
C ALA A 90 0.56 7.16 -0.08
N LEU A 91 -0.31 7.07 0.93
CA LEU A 91 0.02 6.96 2.34
C LEU A 91 -0.24 5.52 2.79
N LEU A 92 0.81 4.82 3.18
CA LEU A 92 0.78 3.39 3.49
C LEU A 92 1.84 3.01 4.53
N ARG A 93 1.67 1.83 5.14
CA ARG A 93 2.63 1.26 6.08
C ARG A 93 3.56 0.29 5.36
N LEU A 94 4.85 0.39 5.67
CA LEU A 94 5.88 -0.51 5.17
C LEU A 94 5.91 -1.83 5.97
N PRO A 95 6.41 -2.92 5.37
CA PRO A 95 6.71 -3.10 3.95
C PRO A 95 5.42 -3.25 3.12
N PHE A 96 5.52 -3.15 1.80
CA PHE A 96 4.45 -3.57 0.87
C PHE A 96 5.07 -4.17 -0.41
N PRO A 97 4.35 -5.07 -1.14
CA PRO A 97 4.80 -5.65 -2.40
C PRO A 97 5.02 -4.61 -3.49
N GLY A 98 6.02 -4.81 -4.35
CA GLY A 98 6.30 -3.91 -5.47
C GLY A 98 7.01 -2.59 -5.10
N ARG A 99 7.33 -2.36 -3.82
CA ARG A 99 8.01 -1.12 -3.35
C ARG A 99 9.30 -0.77 -4.09
N ALA A 100 10.01 -1.76 -4.65
CA ALA A 100 11.27 -1.54 -5.37
C ALA A 100 11.10 -0.74 -6.67
N ALA A 101 9.89 -0.73 -7.24
CA ALA A 101 9.56 0.04 -8.43
C ALA A 101 9.07 1.47 -8.12
N LEU A 102 9.03 1.86 -6.84
CA LEU A 102 8.45 3.12 -6.38
C LEU A 102 9.44 3.93 -5.55
N ARG A 103 9.29 5.26 -5.60
CA ARG A 103 9.95 6.15 -4.64
C ARG A 103 9.19 6.08 -3.32
N VAL A 104 9.91 5.73 -2.25
CA VAL A 104 9.36 5.66 -0.89
C VAL A 104 10.03 6.73 -0.03
N GLU A 105 9.23 7.47 0.73
CA GLU A 105 9.68 8.42 1.75
C GLU A 105 9.04 8.04 3.08
N VAL A 106 9.86 7.85 4.12
CA VAL A 106 9.36 7.54 5.47
C VAL A 106 8.95 8.84 6.14
N LEU A 107 7.66 9.00 6.42
CA LEU A 107 7.13 10.19 7.09
C LEU A 107 7.32 10.14 8.61
N PHE A 108 7.00 8.99 9.22
CA PHE A 108 7.14 8.73 10.65
C PHE A 108 7.00 7.23 10.96
N SER A 109 7.27 6.87 12.21
CA SER A 109 7.05 5.52 12.75
C SER A 109 6.01 5.55 13.86
N GLU A 110 5.15 4.53 13.90
CA GLU A 110 4.12 4.36 14.93
C GLU A 110 4.41 3.10 15.74
N ALA A 111 4.06 3.12 17.03
CA ALA A 111 4.10 1.90 17.84
C ALA A 111 2.99 0.94 17.39
N ARG A 112 3.33 -0.35 17.24
CA ARG A 112 2.33 -1.39 16.98
C ARG A 112 1.52 -1.60 18.26
N ARG A 113 0.19 -1.47 18.18
CA ARG A 113 -0.75 -1.60 19.30
C ARG A 113 -1.62 -2.83 19.07
N VAL A 114 -2.12 -3.43 20.15
CA VAL A 114 -3.12 -4.50 20.10
C VAL A 114 -4.40 -4.01 20.76
N ALA A 115 -5.55 -4.29 20.13
CA ALA A 115 -6.85 -4.05 20.71
C ALA A 115 -7.43 -5.40 21.18
N LEU A 116 -7.81 -5.47 22.45
CA LEU A 116 -8.30 -6.69 23.09
C LEU A 116 -9.69 -6.43 23.71
N PRO A 117 -10.55 -7.45 23.82
CA PRO A 117 -11.75 -7.36 24.65
C PRO A 117 -11.39 -6.92 26.08
N SER A 118 -12.26 -6.13 26.72
CA SER A 118 -11.98 -5.57 28.05
C SER A 118 -11.76 -6.63 29.14
N GLY A 119 -12.34 -7.82 28.99
CA GLY A 119 -12.14 -8.96 29.90
C GLY A 119 -10.97 -9.88 29.54
N HIS A 120 -10.17 -9.55 28.52
CA HIS A 120 -9.05 -10.40 28.10
C HIS A 120 -7.96 -10.43 29.19
N PRO A 121 -7.33 -11.59 29.48
CA PRO A 121 -6.28 -11.69 30.51
C PRO A 121 -5.13 -10.69 30.35
N LEU A 122 -4.83 -10.31 29.10
CA LEU A 122 -3.77 -9.35 28.76
C LEU A 122 -4.26 -7.88 28.71
N ALA A 123 -5.56 -7.59 28.80
CA ALA A 123 -6.11 -6.25 28.58
C ALA A 123 -5.60 -5.18 29.56
N GLY A 124 -5.24 -5.59 30.79
CA GLY A 124 -4.70 -4.68 31.81
C GLY A 124 -3.21 -4.37 31.66
N ARG A 125 -2.51 -4.96 30.69
CA ARG A 125 -1.06 -4.81 30.53
C ARG A 125 -0.73 -3.64 29.62
N ALA A 126 0.22 -2.81 30.07
CA ALA A 126 0.78 -1.73 29.25
C ALA A 126 1.64 -2.26 28.10
N GLU A 127 2.31 -3.40 28.31
CA GLU A 127 3.18 -4.05 27.33
C GLU A 127 2.91 -5.56 27.28
N ILE A 128 2.80 -6.06 26.05
CA ILE A 128 2.54 -7.47 25.74
C ILE A 128 3.60 -7.92 24.75
N ALA A 129 4.33 -8.99 25.08
CA ALA A 129 5.28 -9.55 24.13
C ALA A 129 4.50 -10.22 22.99
N PHE A 130 4.94 -10.02 21.74
CA PHE A 130 4.21 -10.52 20.56
C PHE A 130 3.95 -12.03 20.62
N ARG A 131 4.90 -12.81 21.16
CA ARG A 131 4.76 -14.27 21.36
C ARG A 131 3.57 -14.67 22.24
N GLU A 132 3.14 -13.80 23.14
CA GLU A 132 2.00 -14.05 24.03
C GLU A 132 0.66 -13.92 23.30
N LEU A 133 0.69 -13.41 22.06
CA LEU A 133 -0.48 -13.27 21.19
C LEU A 133 -0.52 -14.36 20.10
N TRP A 134 0.48 -15.25 20.03
CA TRP A 134 0.62 -16.19 18.90
C TRP A 134 -0.58 -17.12 18.73
N ASP A 135 -1.14 -17.55 19.86
CA ASP A 135 -2.28 -18.48 19.91
C ASP A 135 -3.64 -17.76 20.02
N GLU A 136 -3.65 -16.42 20.02
CA GLU A 136 -4.88 -15.63 20.07
C GLU A 136 -5.49 -15.47 18.66
N PRO A 137 -6.83 -15.44 18.52
CA PRO A 137 -7.47 -15.20 17.23
C PRO A 137 -7.29 -13.74 16.79
N PHE A 138 -6.82 -13.52 15.56
CA PHE A 138 -6.68 -12.20 14.96
C PHE A 138 -7.78 -11.88 13.95
N VAL A 139 -8.26 -10.63 13.97
CA VAL A 139 -8.95 -10.05 12.82
C VAL A 139 -7.90 -9.68 11.78
N ALA A 140 -7.88 -10.39 10.66
CA ALA A 140 -6.86 -10.25 9.63
C ALA A 140 -7.43 -9.72 8.31
N ALA A 141 -6.57 -9.14 7.49
CA ALA A 141 -6.87 -8.90 6.08
C ALA A 141 -7.14 -10.24 5.33
N PRO A 142 -7.86 -10.21 4.21
CA PRO A 142 -8.11 -11.39 3.39
C PRO A 142 -6.81 -12.10 2.97
N GLU A 143 -6.85 -13.43 2.78
CA GLU A 143 -5.65 -14.22 2.44
C GLU A 143 -5.01 -13.76 1.12
N GLU A 144 -5.80 -13.25 0.18
CA GLU A 144 -5.36 -12.73 -1.11
C GLU A 144 -4.43 -11.51 -0.99
N THR A 145 -4.41 -10.85 0.17
CA THR A 145 -3.45 -9.79 0.49
C THR A 145 -2.00 -10.31 0.59
N GLY A 146 -1.81 -11.63 0.75
CA GLY A 146 -0.53 -12.33 0.62
C GLY A 146 0.54 -11.85 1.62
N ALA A 147 1.80 -11.76 1.15
CA ALA A 147 2.96 -11.48 2.00
C ALA A 147 2.85 -10.20 2.84
N TRP A 148 2.02 -9.23 2.42
CA TRP A 148 1.75 -8.05 3.23
C TRP A 148 0.98 -8.39 4.51
N ARG A 149 -0.07 -9.23 4.40
CA ARG A 149 -0.84 -9.75 5.53
C ARG A 149 0.06 -10.54 6.48
N ASP A 150 0.87 -11.43 5.93
CA ASP A 150 1.71 -12.32 6.75
C ASP A 150 2.74 -11.54 7.58
N HIS A 151 3.28 -10.45 7.02
CA HIS A 151 4.14 -9.54 7.77
C HIS A 151 3.43 -8.89 8.97
N TRP A 152 2.16 -8.48 8.82
CA TRP A 152 1.40 -7.86 9.91
C TRP A 152 0.94 -8.88 10.95
N LEU A 153 0.71 -10.13 10.56
CA LEU A 153 0.41 -11.23 11.47
C LEU A 153 1.67 -11.88 12.07
N ALA A 154 2.86 -11.51 11.59
CA ALA A 154 4.13 -12.16 11.91
C ALA A 154 4.12 -13.68 11.72
N THR A 155 3.47 -14.13 10.65
CA THR A 155 3.36 -15.55 10.26
C THR A 155 4.39 -15.96 9.21
N GLY A 156 5.30 -15.05 8.82
CA GLY A 156 6.32 -15.26 7.78
C GLY A 156 7.75 -15.09 8.28
#